data_AF-A0A914PK87-F1
#
_entry.id   AF-A0A914PK87-F1
#
_cell.length_a   1.000
_cell.length_b   1.000
_cell.length_c   1.000
_cell.angle_alpha   90.00
_cell.angle_beta   90.00
_cell.angle_gamma   90.00
#
_symmetry.space_group_name_H-M   'P 1'
#
loop_
_entity.id
_entity.type
_entity.pdbx_description
1 polymer ?
#
loop_
_entity_poly.entity_id
_entity_poly.type
_entity_poly.pdbx_seq_one_letter_code
_entity_poly.pdbx_strand_id
1 'polypeptide(L)'
;MKFGGWSYNGFLMDITQLPSRPDDVIETRYDELGRDYQFLKLGMDLSMFYPSLEWDVIELTSKRHEQLYPGCCGQDMYIDITFEVTLRRKALFYTINLVIPSVLTTCVFYIPRKGLKMTFSISILVTLTVFYLVLIDLIPPTSLVICLFARYLLFTMGLVTASIVFSVWSLNLYIRDASTHEMSNWMRKLFLGSLPKYLCIKPIENDDMSDDGSILSGMS
;
A
#
# COMPACT_ATOMS: atom_id res chain seq x y z
N MET A 1 27.21 -4.11 5.19
CA MET A 1 27.92 -4.53 6.42
C MET A 1 29.37 -4.12 6.28
N LYS A 2 30.01 -3.61 7.34
CA LYS A 2 31.39 -3.11 7.28
C LYS A 2 32.23 -3.77 8.38
N PHE A 3 33.35 -4.38 7.99
CA PHE A 3 34.27 -5.08 8.87
C PHE A 3 35.66 -4.44 8.76
N GLY A 4 36.34 -4.27 9.88
CA GLY A 4 37.69 -3.69 9.91
C GLY A 4 38.30 -3.83 11.30
N GLY A 5 39.62 -3.73 11.36
CA GLY A 5 40.34 -3.65 12.63
C GLY A 5 40.23 -2.25 13.22
N TRP A 6 39.79 -2.12 14.47
CA TRP A 6 39.80 -0.84 15.19
C TRP A 6 41.01 -0.70 16.13
N SER A 7 41.63 -1.83 16.51
CA SER A 7 42.79 -1.86 17.41
C SER A 7 44.12 -1.85 16.67
N TYR A 8 44.15 -2.34 15.42
CA TYR A 8 45.35 -2.46 14.60
C TYR A 8 45.16 -1.69 13.30
N ASN A 9 46.17 -0.90 12.93
CA ASN A 9 46.20 -0.16 11.67
C ASN A 9 46.61 -1.07 10.49
N GLY A 10 46.52 -0.55 9.28
CA GLY A 10 46.81 -1.29 8.05
C GLY A 10 48.26 -1.78 7.93
N PHE A 11 49.20 -1.23 8.71
CA PHE A 11 50.58 -1.70 8.77
C PHE A 11 50.75 -2.99 9.61
N LEU A 12 49.89 -3.20 10.60
CA LEU A 12 49.96 -4.32 11.53
C LEU A 12 49.02 -5.47 11.15
N MET A 13 47.92 -5.15 10.47
CA MET A 13 46.89 -6.10 10.08
C MET A 13 46.47 -5.87 8.63
N ASP A 14 46.74 -6.85 7.77
CA ASP A 14 46.21 -6.87 6.41
C ASP A 14 44.97 -7.77 6.33
N ILE A 15 43.87 -7.19 5.84
CA ILE A 15 42.60 -7.90 5.64
C ILE A 15 42.36 -7.99 4.15
N THR A 16 42.31 -9.21 3.61
CA THR A 16 42.15 -9.46 2.18
C THR A 16 40.80 -10.09 1.86
N GLN A 17 40.26 -9.79 0.69
CA GLN A 17 39.09 -10.49 0.16
C GLN A 17 39.50 -11.87 -0.34
N LEU A 18 38.67 -12.89 -0.07
CA LEU A 18 38.89 -14.25 -0.55
C LEU A 18 37.93 -14.54 -1.71
N PRO A 19 38.42 -14.87 -2.92
CA PRO A 19 37.56 -15.27 -4.02
C PRO A 19 36.84 -16.57 -3.66
N SER A 20 35.53 -16.60 -3.86
CA SER A 20 34.72 -17.79 -3.55
C SER A 20 34.76 -18.82 -4.69
N ARG A 21 34.96 -18.36 -5.93
CA ARG A 21 35.06 -19.20 -7.14
C ARG A 21 36.39 -18.97 -7.85
N PRO A 22 36.90 -19.96 -8.61
CA PRO A 22 38.15 -19.84 -9.36
C PRO A 22 38.12 -18.75 -10.45
N ASP A 23 36.93 -18.39 -10.94
CA ASP A 23 36.74 -17.34 -11.94
C ASP A 23 36.57 -15.94 -11.32
N ASP A 24 36.49 -15.83 -9.98
CA ASP A 24 36.33 -14.56 -9.30
C ASP A 24 37.68 -13.81 -9.28
N VAL A 25 37.73 -12.69 -10.00
CA VAL A 25 38.91 -11.81 -10.04
C VAL A 25 38.66 -10.59 -9.15
N ILE A 26 39.65 -10.26 -8.32
CA ILE A 26 39.67 -9.02 -7.55
C ILE A 26 40.11 -7.90 -8.49
N GLU A 27 39.24 -6.92 -8.72
CA GLU A 27 39.52 -5.78 -9.58
C GLU A 27 39.85 -4.54 -8.76
N THR A 28 40.94 -3.83 -9.08
CA THR A 28 41.21 -2.51 -8.49
C THR A 28 40.41 -1.46 -9.26
N ARG A 29 39.52 -0.74 -8.56
CA ARG A 29 38.72 0.36 -9.10
C ARG A 29 39.02 1.65 -8.35
N TYR A 30 38.72 2.79 -8.98
CA TYR A 30 38.89 4.11 -8.39
C TYR A 30 37.55 4.71 -8.01
N ASP A 31 37.45 5.23 -6.81
CA ASP A 31 36.28 5.95 -6.28
C ASP A 31 36.19 7.35 -6.92
N GLU A 32 35.06 8.04 -6.76
CA GLU A 32 34.86 9.41 -7.30
C GLU A 32 35.91 10.42 -6.78
N LEU A 33 36.50 10.12 -5.63
CA LEU A 33 37.57 10.88 -4.98
C LEU A 33 38.99 10.48 -5.44
N GLY A 34 39.13 9.57 -6.42
CA GLY A 34 40.41 9.11 -6.96
C GLY A 34 41.16 8.11 -6.08
N ARG A 35 40.55 7.60 -5.00
CA ARG A 35 41.13 6.57 -4.13
C ARG A 35 40.91 5.19 -4.75
N ASP A 36 41.92 4.35 -4.72
CA ASP A 36 41.78 2.96 -5.16
C ASP A 36 41.10 2.09 -4.10
N TYR A 37 40.30 1.15 -4.55
CA TYR A 37 39.67 0.14 -3.72
C TYR A 37 39.60 -1.18 -4.49
N GLN A 38 39.69 -2.29 -3.78
CA GLN A 38 39.53 -3.60 -4.40
C GLN A 38 38.05 -3.97 -4.42
N PHE A 39 37.56 -4.36 -5.58
CA PHE A 39 36.18 -4.73 -5.84
C PHE A 39 36.10 -6.21 -6.16
N LEU A 40 35.19 -6.90 -5.48
CA LEU A 40 34.84 -8.29 -5.74
C LEU A 40 33.34 -8.36 -6.05
N LYS A 41 33.02 -8.85 -7.26
CA LYS A 41 31.64 -8.92 -7.76
C LYS A 41 30.77 -9.86 -6.92
N LEU A 42 31.32 -11.01 -6.53
CA LEU A 42 30.66 -11.97 -5.64
C LEU A 42 31.36 -11.95 -4.29
N GLY A 43 30.82 -11.18 -3.34
CA GLY A 43 31.44 -11.03 -2.02
C GLY A 43 31.34 -12.26 -1.13
N MET A 44 30.38 -13.14 -1.39
CA MET A 44 30.08 -14.31 -0.56
C MET A 44 29.46 -15.39 -1.42
N ASP A 45 29.82 -16.64 -1.17
CA ASP A 45 29.16 -17.77 -1.83
C ASP A 45 27.71 -17.94 -1.34
N LEU A 46 26.78 -17.96 -2.29
CA LEU A 46 25.34 -18.10 -2.05
C LEU A 46 24.85 -19.54 -2.28
N SER A 47 25.75 -20.51 -2.46
CA SER A 47 25.37 -21.91 -2.76
C SER A 47 24.48 -22.55 -1.69
N MET A 48 24.66 -22.16 -0.42
CA MET A 48 23.86 -22.63 0.73
C MET A 48 22.85 -21.59 1.21
N PHE A 49 22.53 -20.59 0.39
CA PHE A 49 21.59 -19.54 0.77
C PHE A 49 20.15 -20.04 0.75
N TYR A 50 19.43 -19.81 1.85
CA TYR A 50 17.98 -20.06 1.91
C TYR A 50 17.23 -18.77 1.54
N PRO A 51 16.45 -18.77 0.43
CA PRO A 51 15.76 -17.57 -0.02
C PRO A 51 14.67 -17.13 0.95
N SER A 52 14.60 -15.82 1.21
CA SER A 52 13.56 -15.22 2.03
C SER A 52 12.27 -14.98 1.23
N LEU A 53 11.12 -15.07 1.90
CA LEU A 53 9.80 -14.78 1.31
C LEU A 53 9.56 -13.28 1.08
N GLU A 54 10.17 -12.43 1.91
CA GLU A 54 9.98 -10.96 1.86
C GLU A 54 11.02 -10.24 1.01
N TRP A 55 12.23 -10.80 0.92
CA TRP A 55 13.39 -10.14 0.35
C TRP A 55 14.07 -11.02 -0.71
N ASP A 56 14.37 -10.39 -1.83
CA ASP A 56 15.19 -10.95 -2.90
C ASP A 56 16.59 -10.37 -2.81
N VAL A 57 17.61 -11.21 -2.81
CA VAL A 57 19.00 -10.76 -2.93
C VAL A 57 19.29 -10.56 -4.41
N ILE A 58 19.47 -9.31 -4.84
CA ILE A 58 19.79 -8.99 -6.23
C ILE A 58 21.29 -9.18 -6.46
N GLU A 59 22.09 -8.51 -5.63
CA GLU A 59 23.54 -8.44 -5.75
C GLU A 59 24.17 -8.43 -4.36
N LEU A 60 25.30 -9.13 -4.24
CA LEU A 60 26.12 -9.14 -3.04
C LEU A 60 27.57 -8.89 -3.46
N THR A 61 28.00 -7.65 -3.33
CA THR A 61 29.35 -7.22 -3.72
C THR A 61 30.19 -6.94 -2.49
N SER A 62 31.51 -6.99 -2.63
CA SER A 62 32.45 -6.66 -1.56
C SER A 62 33.45 -5.63 -2.04
N LYS A 63 33.73 -4.63 -1.21
CA LYS A 63 34.69 -3.56 -1.47
C LYS A 63 35.69 -3.48 -0.32
N ARG A 64 36.98 -3.60 -0.60
CA ARG A 64 38.06 -3.35 0.37
C ARG A 64 38.58 -1.93 0.15
N HIS A 65 38.51 -1.11 1.18
CA HIS A 65 39.07 0.23 1.18
C HIS A 65 40.25 0.30 2.13
N GLU A 66 41.26 1.06 1.74
CA GLU A 66 42.31 1.54 2.63
C GLU A 66 42.10 3.04 2.78
N GLN A 67 41.57 3.47 3.92
CA GLN A 67 41.22 4.86 4.11
C GLN A 67 41.58 5.38 5.49
N LEU A 68 41.88 6.67 5.50
CA LEU A 68 42.04 7.45 6.72
C LEU A 68 40.65 7.74 7.30
N TYR A 69 40.50 7.56 8.61
CA TYR A 69 39.29 7.94 9.35
C TYR A 69 39.53 9.21 10.18
N PRO A 70 39.33 10.41 9.59
CA PRO A 70 39.51 11.67 10.29
C PRO A 70 38.46 11.77 11.40
N GLY A 71 38.92 11.69 12.66
CA GLY A 71 38.08 11.84 13.85
C GLY A 71 38.16 10.71 14.87
N CYS A 72 38.61 9.51 14.48
CA CYS A 72 38.69 8.37 15.40
C CYS A 72 40.13 7.92 15.71
N CYS A 73 41.03 7.92 14.72
CA CYS A 73 42.32 7.23 14.85
C CYS A 73 43.53 7.98 14.24
N GLY A 74 43.50 9.31 14.20
CA GLY A 74 44.65 10.13 13.78
C GLY A 74 44.97 10.08 12.28
N GLN A 75 46.26 10.03 11.92
CA GLN A 75 46.78 10.00 10.54
C GLN A 75 47.08 8.57 10.03
N ASP A 76 46.65 7.54 10.76
CA ASP A 76 46.89 6.15 10.38
C ASP A 76 45.84 5.62 9.39
N MET A 77 46.31 4.82 8.43
CA MET A 77 45.48 4.17 7.43
C MET A 77 44.86 2.90 8.01
N TYR A 78 43.56 2.72 7.81
CA TYR A 78 42.84 1.53 8.23
C TYR A 78 42.24 0.81 7.04
N ILE A 79 42.29 -0.52 7.09
CA ILE A 79 41.71 -1.39 6.07
C ILE A 79 40.32 -1.81 6.54
N ASP A 80 39.32 -1.58 5.69
CA ASP A 80 37.95 -2.04 5.91
C ASP A 80 37.42 -2.79 4.68
N ILE A 81 36.65 -3.84 4.94
CA ILE A 81 35.89 -4.58 3.92
C ILE A 81 34.41 -4.30 4.15
N THR A 82 33.79 -3.72 3.14
CA THR A 82 32.36 -3.42 3.09
C THR A 82 31.65 -4.40 2.16
N PHE A 83 30.78 -5.22 2.73
CA PHE A 83 29.84 -6.06 1.99
C PHE A 83 28.56 -5.27 1.72
N GLU A 84 28.30 -5.02 0.45
CA GLU A 84 27.11 -4.31 -0.02
C GLU A 84 26.10 -5.34 -0.52
N VAL A 85 24.99 -5.47 0.20
CA VAL A 85 23.91 -6.39 -0.12
C VAL A 85 22.74 -5.59 -0.66
N THR A 86 22.50 -5.71 -1.95
CA THR A 86 21.37 -5.08 -2.63
C THR A 86 20.15 -5.97 -2.53
N LEU A 87 19.22 -5.59 -1.66
CA LEU A 87 17.98 -6.33 -1.40
C LEU A 87 16.79 -5.67 -2.10
N ARG A 88 15.92 -6.48 -2.71
CA ARG A 88 14.62 -6.06 -3.27
C ARG A 88 13.48 -6.58 -2.42
N ARG A 89 12.56 -5.72 -2.01
CA ARG A 89 11.35 -6.13 -1.29
C ARG A 89 10.31 -6.74 -2.25
N LYS A 90 9.77 -7.91 -1.91
CA LYS A 90 8.63 -8.53 -2.61
C LYS A 90 7.31 -7.97 -2.05
N ALA A 91 6.68 -7.05 -2.78
CA ALA A 91 5.49 -6.33 -2.31
C ALA A 91 4.15 -7.04 -2.59
N LEU A 92 4.16 -8.23 -3.21
CA LEU A 92 2.94 -8.90 -3.71
C LEU A 92 1.88 -9.13 -2.63
N PHE A 93 2.30 -9.57 -1.44
CA PHE A 93 1.39 -9.77 -0.30
C PHE A 93 0.71 -8.46 0.13
N TYR A 94 1.46 -7.36 0.19
CA TYR A 94 0.94 -6.05 0.56
C TYR A 94 -0.02 -5.49 -0.50
N THR A 95 0.30 -5.68 -1.78
CA THR A 95 -0.57 -5.22 -2.88
C THR A 95 -1.91 -5.95 -2.89
N ILE A 96 -1.90 -7.28 -2.73
CA ILE A 96 -3.14 -8.08 -2.68
C ILE A 96 -3.99 -7.68 -1.46
N ASN A 97 -3.37 -7.56 -0.29
CA ASN A 97 -4.05 -7.13 0.92
C ASN A 97 -4.57 -5.69 0.83
N LEU A 98 -4.01 -4.82 -0.01
CA LEU A 98 -4.56 -3.48 -0.24
C LEU A 98 -5.69 -3.49 -1.28
N VAL A 99 -5.57 -4.29 -2.34
CA VAL A 99 -6.57 -4.37 -3.42
C VAL A 99 -7.85 -5.05 -2.98
N ILE A 100 -7.78 -6.16 -2.24
CA ILE A 100 -8.98 -6.93 -1.83
C ILE A 100 -9.98 -6.06 -1.04
N PRO A 101 -9.57 -5.32 0.00
CA PRO A 101 -10.46 -4.40 0.71
C PRO A 101 -11.06 -3.32 -0.18
N SER A 102 -10.29 -2.77 -1.12
CA SER A 102 -10.76 -1.70 -2.02
C SER A 102 -11.84 -2.17 -2.99
N VAL A 103 -11.77 -3.43 -3.44
CA VAL A 103 -12.81 -4.05 -4.26
C VAL A 103 -14.03 -4.37 -3.40
N LEU A 104 -13.83 -4.91 -2.18
CA LEU A 104 -14.95 -5.19 -1.27
C LEU A 104 -15.73 -3.92 -0.89
N THR A 105 -15.07 -2.79 -0.60
CA THR A 105 -15.77 -1.53 -0.30
C THR A 105 -16.62 -1.07 -1.49
N THR A 106 -16.10 -1.17 -2.72
CA THR A 106 -16.85 -0.84 -3.94
C THR A 106 -18.05 -1.78 -4.15
N CYS A 107 -17.86 -3.08 -3.92
CA CYS A 107 -18.92 -4.09 -4.00
C CYS A 107 -20.05 -3.87 -2.97
N VAL A 108 -19.72 -3.40 -1.76
CA VAL A 108 -20.72 -3.06 -0.73
C VAL A 108 -21.68 -1.97 -1.20
N PHE A 109 -21.21 -1.00 -1.98
CA PHE A 109 -22.07 0.03 -2.59
C PHE A 109 -22.91 -0.51 -3.76
N TYR A 110 -22.42 -1.54 -4.46
CA TYR A 110 -23.05 -2.09 -5.66
C TYR A 110 -24.14 -3.13 -5.40
N ILE A 111 -24.08 -3.85 -4.26
CA ILE A 111 -25.10 -4.84 -3.90
C ILE A 111 -26.48 -4.14 -3.87
N PRO A 112 -27.56 -4.62 -4.53
CA PRO A 112 -28.91 -4.03 -4.46
C PRO A 112 -29.72 -4.54 -3.25
N ARG A 113 -30.79 -3.82 -2.90
CA ARG A 113 -31.50 -3.77 -1.58
C ARG A 113 -32.25 -5.05 -1.14
N LYS A 114 -32.16 -5.40 0.16
CA LYS A 114 -33.21 -6.04 1.00
C LYS A 114 -33.08 -5.59 2.48
N GLY A 115 -34.17 -5.60 3.25
CA GLY A 115 -34.36 -4.88 4.54
C GLY A 115 -33.37 -5.08 5.71
N LEU A 116 -32.43 -6.04 5.64
CA LEU A 116 -31.36 -6.25 6.64
C LEU A 116 -29.96 -5.84 6.15
N LYS A 117 -29.88 -5.30 4.92
CA LYS A 117 -28.63 -5.02 4.20
C LYS A 117 -27.78 -3.93 4.85
N MET A 118 -28.37 -2.98 5.57
CA MET A 118 -27.63 -1.85 6.13
C MET A 118 -26.72 -2.28 7.28
N THR A 119 -27.21 -3.13 8.19
CA THR A 119 -26.40 -3.66 9.29
C THR A 119 -25.26 -4.53 8.77
N PHE A 120 -25.51 -5.38 7.78
CA PHE A 120 -24.48 -6.21 7.14
C PHE A 120 -23.42 -5.37 6.43
N SER A 121 -23.84 -4.33 5.71
CA SER A 121 -22.95 -3.37 5.05
C SER A 121 -22.05 -2.63 6.04
N ILE A 122 -22.62 -2.13 7.14
CA ILE A 122 -21.87 -1.43 8.20
C ILE A 122 -20.87 -2.36 8.87
N SER A 123 -21.25 -3.60 9.21
CA SER A 123 -20.33 -4.58 9.80
C SER A 123 -19.14 -4.87 8.88
N ILE A 124 -19.36 -5.05 7.57
CA ILE A 124 -18.27 -5.26 6.61
C ILE A 124 -17.37 -4.03 6.53
N LEU A 125 -17.92 -2.82 6.45
CA LEU A 125 -17.15 -1.58 6.38
C LEU A 125 -16.27 -1.37 7.61
N VAL A 126 -16.79 -1.65 8.81
CA VAL A 126 -16.02 -1.57 10.07
C VAL A 126 -14.88 -2.59 10.08
N THR A 127 -15.14 -3.85 9.73
CA THR A 127 -14.09 -4.89 9.68
C THR A 127 -13.00 -4.58 8.65
N LEU A 128 -13.37 -4.06 7.47
CA LEU A 128 -12.41 -3.61 6.45
C LEU A 128 -11.55 -2.43 6.94
N THR A 129 -12.14 -1.52 7.70
CA THR A 129 -11.41 -0.36 8.26
C THR A 129 -10.40 -0.80 9.32
N VAL A 130 -10.77 -1.74 10.21
CA VAL A 130 -9.85 -2.32 11.19
C VAL A 130 -8.69 -3.05 10.50
N PHE A 131 -8.98 -3.84 9.47
CA PHE A 131 -7.94 -4.51 8.67
C PHE A 131 -6.98 -3.50 8.02
N TYR A 132 -7.49 -2.38 7.51
CA TYR A 132 -6.67 -1.31 6.95
C TYR A 132 -5.79 -0.61 8.00
N LEU A 133 -6.29 -0.41 9.21
CA LEU A 133 -5.49 0.12 10.33
C LEU A 133 -4.35 -0.85 10.71
N VAL A 134 -4.60 -2.15 10.75
CA VAL A 134 -3.52 -3.13 10.97
C VAL A 134 -2.48 -3.10 9.84
N LEU A 135 -2.93 -2.92 8.60
CA LEU A 135 -2.03 -2.80 7.45
C LEU A 135 -1.12 -1.58 7.57
N ILE A 136 -1.64 -0.40 7.98
CA ILE A 136 -0.84 0.81 8.05
C ILE A 136 0.26 0.72 9.13
N ASP A 137 -0.02 0.03 10.23
CA ASP A 137 0.94 -0.21 11.30
C ASP A 137 2.10 -1.14 10.87
N LEU A 138 1.89 -1.96 9.83
CA LEU A 138 2.92 -2.83 9.26
C LEU A 138 3.94 -2.06 8.39
N ILE A 139 3.62 -0.84 7.95
CA ILE A 139 4.52 -0.02 7.12
C ILE A 139 5.37 0.88 8.03
N PRO A 140 6.71 0.87 7.87
CA PRO A 140 7.56 1.76 8.65
C PRO A 140 7.23 3.23 8.33
N PRO A 141 6.93 4.07 9.35
CA PRO A 141 6.65 5.48 9.14
C PRO A 141 7.95 6.20 8.77
N THR A 142 8.22 6.31 7.47
CA THR A 142 9.40 7.01 6.95
C THR A 142 8.96 8.27 6.23
N SER A 143 9.37 9.43 6.75
CA SER A 143 8.98 10.76 6.26
C SER A 143 9.97 11.38 5.27
N LEU A 144 11.11 10.72 5.00
CA LEU A 144 12.22 11.30 4.25
C LEU A 144 11.98 11.35 2.74
N VAL A 145 11.13 10.48 2.19
CA VAL A 145 10.72 10.52 0.78
C VAL A 145 9.28 10.00 0.71
N ILE A 146 8.41 10.70 -0.02
CA ILE A 146 7.05 10.21 -0.29
C ILE A 146 7.18 9.04 -1.29
N CYS A 147 7.49 7.85 -0.77
CA CYS A 147 7.50 6.61 -1.53
C CYS A 147 6.15 6.42 -2.24
N LEU A 148 6.14 5.74 -3.38
CA LEU A 148 4.93 5.46 -4.16
C LEU A 148 3.80 4.89 -3.25
N PHE A 149 4.15 4.02 -2.30
CA PHE A 149 3.26 3.47 -1.28
C PHE A 149 2.63 4.54 -0.37
N ALA A 150 3.38 5.57 0.02
CA ALA A 150 2.86 6.68 0.82
C ALA A 150 1.83 7.53 0.04
N ARG A 151 2.01 7.71 -1.28
CA ARG A 151 0.99 8.36 -2.13
C ARG A 151 -0.30 7.54 -2.19
N TYR A 152 -0.18 6.21 -2.29
CA TYR A 152 -1.34 5.32 -2.20
C TYR A 152 -2.01 5.38 -0.83
N LEU A 153 -1.23 5.38 0.27
CA LEU A 153 -1.74 5.49 1.64
C LEU A 153 -2.51 6.79 1.90
N LEU A 154 -2.04 7.92 1.36
CA LEU A 154 -2.74 9.21 1.47
C LEU A 154 -4.10 9.16 0.75
N PHE A 155 -4.12 8.59 -0.45
CA PHE A 155 -5.36 8.40 -1.20
C PHE A 155 -6.33 7.46 -0.46
N THR A 156 -5.82 6.33 0.06
CA THR A 156 -6.64 5.36 0.79
C THR A 156 -7.10 5.89 2.14
N MET A 157 -6.32 6.72 2.85
CA MET A 157 -6.78 7.45 4.03
C MET A 157 -7.94 8.38 3.69
N GLY A 158 -7.85 9.11 2.58
CA GLY A 158 -8.98 9.90 2.07
C GLY A 158 -10.23 9.05 1.80
N LEU A 159 -10.07 7.90 1.12
CA LEU A 159 -11.17 6.96 0.85
C LEU A 159 -11.79 6.37 2.12
N VAL A 160 -10.97 5.97 3.10
CA VAL A 160 -11.43 5.44 4.38
C VAL A 160 -12.20 6.52 5.15
N THR A 161 -11.71 7.76 5.17
CA THR A 161 -12.39 8.88 5.83
C THR A 161 -13.75 9.17 5.17
N ALA A 162 -13.79 9.20 3.83
CA ALA A 162 -15.03 9.35 3.08
C ALA A 162 -16.00 8.19 3.33
N SER A 163 -15.49 6.97 3.44
CA SER A 163 -16.26 5.76 3.75
C SER A 163 -16.89 5.82 5.14
N ILE A 164 -16.17 6.33 6.14
CA ILE A 164 -16.71 6.55 7.49
C ILE A 164 -17.83 7.60 7.45
N VAL A 165 -17.61 8.74 6.77
CA VAL A 165 -18.63 9.79 6.62
C VAL A 165 -19.89 9.25 5.93
N PHE A 166 -19.74 8.47 4.87
CA PHE A 166 -20.86 7.84 4.17
C PHE A 166 -21.56 6.82 5.06
N SER A 167 -20.82 6.06 5.87
CA SER A 167 -21.39 5.11 6.83
C SER A 167 -22.27 5.83 7.86
N VAL A 168 -21.78 6.93 8.43
CA VAL A 168 -22.55 7.78 9.37
C VAL A 168 -23.77 8.39 8.67
N TRP A 169 -23.62 8.86 7.43
CA TRP A 169 -24.74 9.38 6.65
C TRP A 169 -25.79 8.30 6.39
N SER A 170 -25.37 7.10 6.00
CA SER A 170 -26.26 5.97 5.73
C SER A 170 -27.00 5.50 7.00
N LEU A 171 -26.33 5.54 8.15
CA LEU A 171 -26.92 5.27 9.46
C LEU A 171 -27.92 6.38 9.85
N ASN A 172 -27.57 7.64 9.60
CA ASN A 172 -28.43 8.78 9.83
C ASN A 172 -29.72 8.71 8.99
N LEU A 173 -29.59 8.35 7.71
CA LEU A 173 -30.71 8.08 6.82
C LEU A 173 -31.60 6.96 7.35
N TYR A 174 -31.00 5.85 7.78
CA TYR A 174 -31.74 4.69 8.28
C TYR A 174 -32.55 5.01 9.54
N ILE A 175 -31.93 5.64 10.54
CA ILE A 175 -32.64 6.05 11.76
C ILE A 175 -33.77 7.03 11.43
N ARG A 176 -33.58 7.88 10.41
CA ARG A 176 -34.57 8.86 9.96
C ARG A 176 -35.69 8.26 9.09
N ASP A 177 -35.47 7.09 8.48
CA ASP A 177 -36.45 6.35 7.66
C ASP A 177 -37.35 5.42 8.51
N ALA A 178 -37.03 5.22 9.79
CA ALA A 178 -37.63 4.14 10.57
C ALA A 178 -38.95 4.45 11.31
N SER A 179 -39.35 5.71 11.63
CA SER A 179 -40.66 5.84 12.32
C SER A 179 -41.43 7.18 12.45
N THR A 180 -40.95 8.42 12.23
CA THR A 180 -41.83 9.58 12.62
C THR A 180 -41.58 11.00 12.04
N HIS A 181 -40.87 11.24 10.93
CA HIS A 181 -40.55 12.62 10.52
C HIS A 181 -40.83 12.97 9.05
N GLU A 182 -41.48 14.12 8.81
CA GLU A 182 -41.62 14.68 7.46
C GLU A 182 -40.25 15.01 6.83
N MET A 183 -40.11 14.68 5.55
CA MET A 183 -38.87 14.75 4.78
C MET A 183 -38.60 16.19 4.32
N SER A 184 -37.58 16.84 4.88
CA SER A 184 -37.14 18.19 4.48
C SER A 184 -36.96 18.33 2.95
N ASN A 185 -37.41 19.46 2.40
CA ASN A 185 -37.47 19.75 0.95
C ASN A 185 -36.14 19.59 0.20
N TRP A 186 -35.01 19.83 0.85
CA TRP A 186 -33.68 19.63 0.25
C TRP A 186 -33.35 18.14 0.07
N MET A 187 -33.75 17.31 1.05
CA MET A 187 -33.61 15.86 1.01
C MET A 187 -34.41 15.25 -0.13
N ARG A 188 -35.62 15.77 -0.35
CA ARG A 188 -36.55 15.35 -1.42
C ARG A 188 -35.96 15.63 -2.80
N LYS A 189 -35.35 16.81 -3.02
CA LYS A 189 -34.67 17.14 -4.28
C LYS A 189 -33.45 16.26 -4.55
N LEU A 190 -32.67 15.92 -3.53
CA LEU A 190 -31.51 15.05 -3.69
C LEU A 190 -31.91 13.60 -4.02
N PHE A 191 -32.83 13.02 -3.24
CA PHE A 191 -33.23 11.61 -3.36
C PHE A 191 -34.24 11.31 -4.47
N LEU A 192 -35.23 12.18 -4.72
CA LEU A 192 -36.24 11.97 -5.77
C LEU A 192 -35.88 12.69 -7.09
N GLY A 193 -35.03 13.72 -7.05
CA GLY A 193 -34.67 14.49 -8.25
C GLY A 193 -33.35 14.04 -8.88
N SER A 194 -32.28 13.99 -8.08
CA SER A 194 -30.92 13.78 -8.58
C SER A 194 -30.53 12.29 -8.62
N LEU A 195 -30.84 11.54 -7.55
CA LEU A 195 -30.49 10.13 -7.42
C LEU A 195 -31.06 9.20 -8.52
N PRO A 196 -32.36 9.24 -8.89
CA PRO A 196 -32.91 8.34 -9.91
C PRO A 196 -32.35 8.60 -11.31
N LYS A 197 -31.91 9.82 -11.60
CA LYS A 197 -31.22 10.17 -12.86
C LYS A 197 -29.81 9.59 -12.93
N TYR A 198 -29.08 9.56 -11.81
CA TYR A 198 -27.74 8.96 -11.75
C TYR A 198 -27.77 7.43 -11.64
N LEU A 199 -28.82 6.86 -11.05
CA LEU A 199 -28.97 5.41 -10.86
C LEU A 199 -29.81 4.69 -11.93
N CYS A 200 -30.32 5.42 -12.94
CA CYS A 200 -31.20 4.89 -14.01
C CYS A 200 -32.34 3.98 -13.50
N ILE A 201 -32.93 4.31 -12.36
CA ILE A 201 -34.10 3.58 -11.86
C ILE A 201 -35.32 4.08 -12.65
N LYS A 202 -35.93 3.19 -13.44
CA LYS A 202 -37.20 3.46 -14.12
C LYS A 202 -38.29 3.69 -13.05
N PRO A 203 -39.12 4.74 -13.15
CA PRO A 203 -40.28 4.90 -12.29
C PRO A 203 -41.21 3.70 -12.52
N ILE A 204 -41.81 3.18 -11.45
CA ILE A 204 -42.91 2.23 -11.57
C ILE A 204 -44.07 3.02 -12.19
N GLU A 205 -44.44 2.64 -13.41
CA GLU A 205 -45.60 3.14 -14.13
C GLU A 205 -46.83 2.60 -13.39
N ASN A 206 -47.57 3.48 -12.70
CA ASN A 206 -48.86 3.12 -12.13
C ASN A 206 -49.85 3.02 -13.30
N ASP A 207 -50.09 1.80 -13.79
CA ASP A 207 -51.24 1.49 -14.64
C ASP A 207 -52.52 1.51 -13.79
N ASP A 208 -52.99 2.71 -13.44
CA ASP A 208 -54.35 2.90 -12.94
C ASP A 208 -55.26 3.43 -14.05
N MET A 209 -55.88 2.47 -14.75
CA MET A 209 -57.34 2.38 -14.87
C MET A 209 -58.07 3.63 -15.38
N SER A 210 -58.28 3.72 -16.70
CA SER A 210 -59.41 4.45 -17.30
C SER A 210 -59.64 4.05 -18.75
N ASP A 211 -60.43 2.99 -18.98
CA ASP A 211 -61.40 2.96 -20.08
C ASP A 211 -62.33 1.75 -19.95
N ASP A 212 -63.54 2.00 -19.44
CA ASP A 212 -64.78 1.40 -19.96
C ASP A 212 -65.97 2.03 -19.21
N GLY A 213 -66.29 3.26 -19.62
CA GLY A 213 -67.42 4.05 -19.10
C GLY A 213 -68.16 4.82 -20.20
N SER A 214 -68.13 4.34 -21.44
CA SER A 214 -68.68 5.06 -22.60
C SER A 214 -69.41 4.14 -23.60
N ILE A 215 -70.29 3.25 -23.11
CA ILE A 215 -71.38 2.70 -23.94
C ILE A 215 -72.66 2.75 -23.11
N LEU A 216 -73.38 3.88 -23.16
CA LEU A 216 -74.83 4.03 -22.96
C LEU A 216 -75.17 5.52 -22.72
N SER A 217 -75.27 6.31 -23.79
CA SER A 217 -76.23 7.43 -23.89
C SER A 217 -76.14 8.13 -25.27
N GLY A 218 -77.22 8.03 -26.05
CA GLY A 218 -77.50 8.82 -27.26
C GLY A 218 -77.07 8.13 -28.56
N MET A 219 -77.94 7.88 -29.55
CA MET A 219 -79.28 8.36 -29.86
C MET A 219 -79.96 7.28 -30.72
N SER A 220 -81.27 7.07 -30.50
CA SER A 220 -82.34 7.29 -31.49
C SER A 220 -82.47 6.24 -32.60
#